data_AF-A0A820EJV9-F1
#
_entry.id   AF-A0A820EJV9-F1
#
_cell.length_a   1.000
_cell.length_b   1.000
_cell.length_c   1.000
_cell.angle_alpha   90.00
_cell.angle_beta   90.00
_cell.angle_gamma   90.00
#
_symmetry.space_group_name_H-M   'P 1'
#
loop_
_entity.id
_entity.type
_entity.pdbx_description
1 polymer ?
#
loop_
_entity_poly.entity_id
_entity_poly.type
_entity_poly.pdbx_seq_one_letter_code
_entity_poly.pdbx_strand_id
1 'polypeptide(L)'
;TLRAEDQSKVRPWFGYLKLLDSAISKLPTSTGTVFRGIDKNVTKSFKKGERITWWSISSCTASIDVISSFISRSSSRTSFIIECLNGKSLSSYTCNPKEEEVILMPGTIFEVVADPLNHHGGLNVIHLKEISNDVEPPRAPNPNSSQSNHSTISIATISWNPITTLYNMLTQSQSLTKQ
;
A
#
# COMPACT_ATOMS: atom_id res chain seq x y z
N THR A 1 -12.72 11.91 13.40
CA THR A 1 -12.45 11.95 11.94
C THR A 1 -12.18 10.53 11.47
N LEU A 2 -12.06 10.27 10.17
CA LEU A 2 -11.69 8.95 9.62
C LEU A 2 -10.35 8.41 10.14
N ARG A 3 -9.49 9.28 10.71
CA ARG A 3 -8.20 8.91 11.31
C ARG A 3 -8.25 8.80 12.84
N ALA A 4 -9.42 8.96 13.46
CA ALA A 4 -9.55 8.77 14.89
C ALA A 4 -9.57 7.28 15.23
N GLU A 5 -8.92 6.90 16.32
CA GLU A 5 -8.93 5.52 16.83
C GLU A 5 -10.34 5.06 17.25
N ASP A 6 -11.19 6.01 17.63
CA ASP A 6 -12.58 5.76 17.99
C ASP A 6 -13.40 5.32 16.76
N GLN A 7 -13.69 4.01 16.73
CA GLN A 7 -14.44 3.35 15.66
C GLN A 7 -15.87 3.89 15.48
N SER A 8 -16.47 4.46 16.54
CA SER A 8 -17.82 5.04 16.43
C SER A 8 -17.85 6.22 15.47
N LYS A 9 -16.73 6.94 15.33
CA LYS A 9 -16.58 8.11 14.45
C LYS A 9 -16.46 7.76 12.97
N VAL A 10 -16.26 6.48 12.65
CA VAL A 10 -16.19 5.99 11.26
C VAL A 10 -17.58 5.66 10.71
N ARG A 11 -18.53 5.27 11.57
CA ARG A 11 -19.88 4.83 11.14
C ARG A 11 -20.60 5.79 10.18
N PRO A 12 -20.58 7.13 10.41
CA PRO A 12 -21.23 8.06 9.47
C PRO A 12 -20.63 8.04 8.05
N TRP A 13 -19.40 7.56 7.90
CA TRP A 13 -18.66 7.56 6.64
C TRP A 13 -18.79 6.24 5.86
N PHE A 14 -19.44 5.21 6.41
CA PHE A 14 -19.53 3.90 5.75
C PHE A 14 -20.17 3.96 4.36
N GLY A 15 -21.21 4.77 4.18
CA GLY A 15 -21.82 4.98 2.87
C GLY A 15 -20.82 5.55 1.86
N TYR A 16 -20.07 6.58 2.26
CA TYR A 16 -19.03 7.17 1.43
C TYR A 16 -17.90 6.18 1.12
N LEU A 17 -17.40 5.47 2.13
CA LEU A 17 -16.32 4.49 1.95
C LEU A 17 -16.73 3.35 1.02
N LYS A 18 -17.98 2.87 1.11
CA LYS A 18 -18.51 1.84 0.21
C LYS A 18 -18.61 2.34 -1.23
N LEU A 19 -19.05 3.59 -1.42
CA LEU A 19 -19.09 4.21 -2.75
C LEU A 19 -17.68 4.40 -3.33
N LEU A 20 -16.74 4.88 -2.51
CA LEU A 20 -15.35 5.07 -2.90
C LEU A 20 -14.69 3.75 -3.30
N ASP A 21 -14.83 2.71 -2.49
CA ASP A 21 -14.34 1.37 -2.78
C ASP A 21 -14.92 0.81 -4.09
N SER A 22 -16.24 0.95 -4.25
CA SER A 22 -16.94 0.53 -5.48
C SER A 22 -16.46 1.31 -6.71
N ALA A 23 -16.21 2.61 -6.59
CA ALA A 23 -15.72 3.44 -7.68
C ALA A 23 -14.28 3.05 -8.05
N ILE A 24 -13.40 2.92 -7.06
CA ILE A 24 -12.00 2.57 -7.28
C ILE A 24 -11.85 1.17 -7.89
N SER A 25 -12.72 0.22 -7.54
CA SER A 25 -12.73 -1.12 -8.15
C SER A 25 -12.94 -1.10 -9.67
N LYS A 26 -13.57 -0.05 -10.21
CA LYS A 26 -13.85 0.14 -11.63
C LYS A 26 -12.78 0.95 -12.36
N LEU A 27 -11.84 1.55 -11.63
CA LEU A 27 -10.76 2.33 -12.24
C LEU A 27 -9.74 1.41 -12.89
N PRO A 28 -9.12 1.85 -14.01
CA PRO A 28 -8.05 1.11 -14.64
C PRO A 28 -6.88 0.96 -13.68
N THR A 29 -6.33 -0.25 -13.65
CA THR A 29 -5.09 -0.54 -12.92
C THR A 29 -3.91 0.11 -13.63
N SER A 30 -3.04 0.76 -12.86
CA SER A 30 -1.80 1.37 -13.28
C SER A 30 -0.65 0.64 -12.61
N THR A 31 0.28 0.14 -13.41
CA THR A 31 1.51 -0.53 -12.98
C THR A 31 2.69 0.33 -13.40
N GLY A 32 3.68 0.49 -12.53
CA GLY A 32 4.87 1.30 -12.82
C GLY A 32 5.37 2.06 -11.59
N THR A 33 6.22 3.05 -11.81
CA THR A 33 6.72 3.89 -10.72
C THR A 33 5.77 5.06 -10.47
N VAL A 34 5.37 5.24 -9.22
CA VAL A 34 4.61 6.40 -8.75
C VAL A 34 5.30 7.05 -7.57
N PHE A 35 5.00 8.33 -7.37
CA PHE A 35 5.64 9.16 -6.38
C PHE A 35 4.63 9.72 -5.38
N ARG A 36 5.04 9.79 -4.11
CA ARG A 36 4.26 10.40 -3.03
C ARG A 36 5.15 11.34 -2.23
N GLY A 37 4.74 12.60 -2.07
CA GLY A 37 5.45 13.58 -1.24
C GLY A 37 4.76 13.85 0.09
N ILE A 38 5.52 13.92 1.18
CA ILE A 38 5.02 14.39 2.48
C ILE A 38 5.97 15.42 3.10
N ASP A 39 5.43 16.40 3.81
CA ASP A 39 6.20 17.49 4.45
C ASP A 39 6.72 17.12 5.85
N LYS A 40 7.31 15.92 5.96
CA LYS A 40 8.00 15.48 7.18
C LYS A 40 9.03 14.41 6.86
N ASN A 41 10.06 14.30 7.69
CA ASN A 41 10.99 13.18 7.66
C ASN A 41 10.37 11.96 8.39
N VAL A 42 10.25 10.83 7.69
CA VAL A 42 9.77 9.55 8.25
C VAL A 42 10.74 8.40 8.02
N THR A 43 11.97 8.66 7.61
CA THR A 43 12.96 7.63 7.25
C THR A 43 13.23 6.63 8.36
N LYS A 44 13.15 7.07 9.63
CA LYS A 44 13.35 6.21 10.81
C LYS A 44 12.37 5.04 10.91
N SER A 45 11.23 5.11 10.22
CA SER A 45 10.20 4.07 10.23
C SER A 45 10.39 3.01 9.14
N PHE A 46 11.47 3.08 8.35
CA PHE A 46 11.68 2.21 7.21
C PHE A 46 13.10 1.66 7.23
N LYS A 47 13.22 0.35 7.10
CA LYS A 47 14.51 -0.35 6.99
C LYS A 47 14.52 -1.25 5.77
N LYS A 48 15.66 -1.34 5.07
CA LYS A 48 15.80 -2.23 3.91
C LYS A 48 15.33 -3.66 4.21
N GLY A 49 14.58 -4.25 3.27
CA GLY A 49 14.04 -5.61 3.34
C GLY A 49 12.82 -5.77 4.24
N GLU A 50 12.40 -4.71 4.94
CA GLU A 50 11.17 -4.73 5.73
C GLU A 50 9.94 -4.75 4.83
N ARG A 51 8.95 -5.57 5.22
CA ARG A 51 7.62 -5.56 4.60
C ARG A 51 6.67 -4.75 5.45
N ILE A 52 5.99 -3.81 4.82
CA ILE A 52 5.02 -2.92 5.46
C ILE A 52 3.66 -3.06 4.81
N THR A 53 2.61 -3.01 5.62
CA THR A 53 1.24 -2.86 5.12
C THR A 53 0.89 -1.39 5.06
N TRP A 54 0.51 -0.92 3.89
CA TRP A 54 0.10 0.45 3.68
C TRP A 54 -1.38 0.62 4.02
N TRP A 55 -1.67 1.19 5.19
CA TRP A 55 -3.04 1.26 5.71
C TRP A 55 -3.87 2.45 5.20
N SER A 56 -3.26 3.38 4.48
CA SER A 56 -3.91 4.62 4.06
C SER A 56 -4.24 4.61 2.57
N ILE A 57 -5.46 5.04 2.21
CA ILE A 57 -5.73 5.51 0.85
C ILE A 57 -4.79 6.69 0.58
N SER A 58 -3.96 6.59 -0.45
CA SER A 58 -2.93 7.60 -0.73
C SER A 58 -2.94 8.01 -2.19
N SER A 59 -3.07 9.31 -2.42
CA SER A 59 -2.90 9.92 -3.74
C SER A 59 -1.42 10.07 -4.06
N CYS A 60 -1.03 9.58 -5.23
CA CYS A 60 0.31 9.59 -5.78
C CYS A 60 0.27 10.19 -7.20
N THR A 61 1.42 10.49 -7.76
CA THR A 61 1.56 10.95 -9.14
C THR A 61 2.50 10.04 -9.91
N ALA A 62 2.20 9.76 -11.18
CA ALA A 62 3.17 9.13 -12.08
C ALA A 62 4.18 10.14 -12.67
N SER A 63 3.94 11.44 -12.51
CA SER A 63 4.76 12.50 -13.06
C SER A 63 5.87 12.95 -12.10
N ILE A 64 7.11 12.87 -12.57
CA ILE A 64 8.29 13.37 -11.84
C ILE A 64 8.25 14.90 -11.65
N ASP A 65 7.68 15.63 -12.61
CA ASP A 65 7.60 17.09 -12.57
C ASP A 65 6.64 17.55 -11.46
N VAL A 66 5.51 16.86 -11.34
CA VAL A 66 4.50 17.13 -10.31
C VAL A 66 5.08 16.91 -8.92
N ILE A 67 5.72 15.76 -8.67
CA ILE A 67 6.34 15.51 -7.36
C ILE A 67 7.48 16.48 -7.08
N SER A 68 8.30 16.82 -8.08
CA SER A 68 9.41 17.79 -7.92
C SER A 68 8.90 19.15 -7.47
N SER A 69 7.78 19.60 -8.02
CA SER A 69 7.12 20.86 -7.61
C SER A 69 6.53 20.80 -6.20
N PHE A 70 6.13 19.61 -5.73
CA PHE A 70 5.56 19.41 -4.39
C PHE A 70 6.65 19.42 -3.32
N ILE A 71 7.74 18.68 -3.55
CA ILE A 71 8.84 18.52 -2.57
C ILE A 71 9.75 19.75 -2.43
N SER A 72 9.67 20.71 -3.35
CA SER A 72 10.45 21.95 -3.30
C SER A 72 9.92 22.97 -2.29
N ARG A 73 8.70 22.76 -1.76
CA ARG A 73 7.99 23.73 -0.92
C ARG A 73 8.32 23.65 0.57
N SER A 74 8.94 22.57 1.02
CA SER A 74 9.20 22.30 2.44
C SER A 74 10.69 22.16 2.73
N SER A 75 11.10 22.58 3.93
CA SER A 75 12.48 22.41 4.42
C SER A 75 12.78 20.96 4.84
N SER A 76 11.77 20.20 5.26
CA SER A 76 11.90 18.78 5.64
C SER A 76 10.78 17.98 4.99
N ARG A 77 11.14 17.08 4.08
CA ARG A 77 10.18 16.35 3.26
C ARG A 77 10.67 14.95 2.94
N THR A 78 9.73 14.07 2.67
CA THR A 78 10.01 12.71 2.21
C THR A 78 9.32 12.48 0.87
N SER A 79 10.08 12.03 -0.12
CA SER A 79 9.57 11.50 -1.38
C SER A 79 9.62 9.98 -1.32
N PHE A 80 8.46 9.35 -1.48
CA PHE A 80 8.40 7.92 -1.75
C PHE A 80 8.49 7.69 -3.24
N ILE A 81 9.38 6.79 -3.63
CA ILE A 81 9.45 6.19 -4.97
C ILE A 81 8.85 4.80 -4.82
N ILE A 82 7.75 4.53 -5.51
CA ILE A 82 6.95 3.32 -5.30
C ILE A 82 6.83 2.59 -6.62
N GLU A 83 7.40 1.40 -6.73
CA GLU A 83 7.08 0.46 -7.81
C GLU A 83 5.72 -0.18 -7.49
N CYS A 84 4.65 0.33 -8.08
CA CYS A 84 3.29 -0.16 -7.87
C CYS A 84 2.88 -1.17 -8.94
N LEU A 85 2.09 -2.15 -8.52
CA LEU A 85 1.45 -3.16 -9.37
C LEU A 85 -0.05 -2.87 -9.51
N ASN A 86 -0.71 -2.50 -8.40
CA ASN A 86 -2.17 -2.36 -8.33
C ASN A 86 -2.65 -0.93 -8.10
N GLY A 87 -1.86 0.07 -8.51
CA GLY A 87 -2.28 1.48 -8.47
C GLY A 87 -3.56 1.70 -9.30
N LYS A 88 -4.36 2.71 -8.95
CA LYS A 88 -5.62 3.01 -9.64
C LYS A 88 -5.56 4.39 -10.27
N SER A 89 -5.54 4.43 -11.60
CA SER A 89 -5.40 5.70 -12.33
C SER A 89 -6.71 6.50 -12.29
N LEU A 90 -6.59 7.77 -11.93
CA LEU A 90 -7.70 8.74 -11.94
C LEU A 90 -7.69 9.65 -13.18
N SER A 91 -6.84 9.37 -14.16
CA SER A 91 -6.64 10.21 -15.36
C SER A 91 -7.93 10.63 -16.07
N SER A 92 -8.94 9.75 -16.11
CA SER A 92 -10.23 10.01 -16.78
C SER A 92 -11.27 10.72 -15.92
N TYR A 93 -11.01 10.91 -14.62
CA TYR A 93 -11.98 11.43 -13.64
C TYR A 93 -11.48 12.65 -12.86
N THR A 94 -10.18 12.94 -12.91
CA THR A 94 -9.59 14.11 -12.23
C THR A 94 -9.89 15.41 -12.99
N CYS A 95 -10.08 16.51 -12.24
CA CYS A 95 -10.11 17.85 -12.82
C CYS A 95 -8.71 18.37 -13.21
N ASN A 96 -7.65 17.67 -12.78
CA ASN A 96 -6.25 18.03 -13.02
C ASN A 96 -5.49 16.91 -13.76
N PRO A 97 -5.75 16.63 -15.06
CA PRO A 97 -5.15 15.50 -15.77
C PRO A 97 -3.61 15.49 -15.78
N LYS A 98 -2.99 16.67 -15.71
CA LYS A 98 -1.53 16.84 -15.66
C LYS A 98 -0.89 16.27 -14.39
N GLU A 99 -1.66 16.05 -13.32
CA GLU A 99 -1.15 15.44 -12.10
C GLU A 99 -0.86 13.95 -12.25
N GLU A 100 -1.38 13.31 -13.31
CA GLU A 100 -1.23 11.87 -13.55
C GLU A 100 -1.52 11.06 -12.28
N GLU A 101 -2.65 11.37 -11.65
CA GLU A 101 -2.97 10.90 -10.31
C GLU A 101 -3.23 9.39 -10.30
N VAL A 102 -2.59 8.72 -9.33
CA VAL A 102 -2.72 7.29 -9.06
C VAL A 102 -3.02 7.08 -7.58
N ILE A 103 -4.10 6.36 -7.29
CA ILE A 103 -4.47 6.00 -5.92
C ILE A 103 -3.85 4.66 -5.53
N LEU A 104 -3.18 4.63 -4.39
CA LEU A 104 -2.79 3.40 -3.70
C LEU A 104 -3.85 3.03 -2.66
N MET A 105 -4.24 1.76 -2.67
CA MET A 105 -5.29 1.24 -1.80
C MET A 105 -4.75 0.78 -0.44
N PRO A 106 -5.55 0.87 0.63
CA PRO A 106 -5.20 0.33 1.93
C PRO A 106 -5.05 -1.19 1.85
N GLY A 107 -4.15 -1.75 2.65
CA GLY A 107 -3.83 -3.17 2.64
C GLY A 107 -2.78 -3.58 1.60
N THR A 108 -2.30 -2.65 0.78
CA THR A 108 -1.19 -2.92 -0.15
C THR A 108 0.08 -3.22 0.64
N ILE A 109 0.79 -4.29 0.28
CA ILE A 109 2.03 -4.68 0.94
C ILE A 109 3.21 -4.17 0.10
N PHE A 110 4.12 -3.46 0.76
CA PHE A 110 5.36 -2.99 0.15
C PHE A 110 6.57 -3.60 0.84
N GLU A 111 7.62 -3.86 0.08
CA GLU A 111 8.97 -4.11 0.59
C GLU A 111 9.82 -2.85 0.43
N VAL A 112 10.61 -2.53 1.44
CA VAL A 112 11.59 -1.44 1.40
C VAL A 112 12.83 -1.90 0.62
N VAL A 113 13.03 -1.36 -0.57
CA VAL A 113 14.04 -1.84 -1.52
C VAL A 113 15.47 -1.52 -1.07
N ALA A 114 15.66 -0.35 -0.46
CA ALA A 114 16.96 0.14 0.01
C ALA A 114 16.80 0.94 1.31
N ASP A 115 17.91 1.09 2.05
CA ASP A 115 17.89 1.93 3.23
C ASP A 115 17.58 3.39 2.83
N PRO A 116 16.72 4.10 3.59
CA PRO A 116 16.31 5.45 3.23
C PRO A 116 17.49 6.41 3.07
N LEU A 117 17.43 7.23 2.02
CA LEU A 117 18.40 8.29 1.79
C LEU A 117 17.96 9.56 2.52
N ASN A 118 18.84 10.14 3.33
CA ASN A 118 18.66 11.47 3.92
C ASN A 118 19.65 12.41 3.23
N HIS A 119 19.17 13.23 2.30
CA HIS A 119 20.00 14.16 1.54
C HIS A 119 20.22 15.46 2.32
N HIS A 120 21.37 16.10 2.09
CA HIS A 120 21.65 17.43 2.62
C HIS A 120 20.60 18.44 2.15
N GLY A 121 20.18 19.33 3.05
CA GLY A 121 19.09 20.26 2.75
C GLY A 121 17.70 19.71 3.00
N GLY A 122 17.54 18.52 3.60
CA GLY A 122 16.29 18.04 4.22
C GLY A 122 15.36 17.20 3.33
N LEU A 123 15.82 16.80 2.14
CA LEU A 123 15.09 15.90 1.26
C LEU A 123 15.39 14.46 1.68
N ASN A 124 14.35 13.69 1.93
CA ASN A 124 14.46 12.28 2.26
C ASN A 124 13.81 11.43 1.18
N VAL A 125 14.39 10.27 0.86
CA VAL A 125 13.87 9.37 -0.17
C VAL A 125 13.70 7.97 0.40
N ILE A 126 12.52 7.39 0.15
CA ILE A 126 12.18 6.02 0.52
C ILE A 126 11.76 5.28 -0.74
N HIS A 127 12.39 4.14 -1.02
CA HIS A 127 12.07 3.31 -2.17
C HIS A 127 11.30 2.08 -1.73
N LEU A 128 10.07 1.95 -2.23
CA LEU A 128 9.14 0.88 -1.95
C LEU A 128 8.86 0.09 -3.23
N LYS A 129 8.63 -1.21 -3.08
CA LYS A 129 8.17 -2.09 -4.14
C LYS A 129 6.96 -2.87 -3.69
N GLU A 130 5.88 -2.81 -4.46
CA GLU A 130 4.67 -3.56 -4.17
C GLU A 130 4.94 -5.06 -4.34
N ILE A 131 4.50 -5.84 -3.36
CA ILE A 131 4.59 -7.29 -3.40
C ILE A 131 3.26 -7.84 -3.91
N SER A 132 3.30 -8.65 -4.98
CA SER A 132 2.11 -9.35 -5.46
C SER A 132 1.65 -10.35 -4.40
N ASN A 133 0.34 -10.45 -4.21
CA ASN A 133 -0.28 -11.38 -3.26
C ASN A 133 -0.01 -12.87 -3.60
N ASP A 134 0.53 -13.17 -4.78
CA ASP A 134 0.91 -14.52 -5.21
C ASP A 134 2.28 -14.99 -4.66
N VAL A 135 3.04 -14.11 -4.02
CA VAL A 135 4.33 -14.46 -3.40
C VAL A 135 4.08 -14.92 -1.98
N GLU A 136 4.03 -16.24 -1.78
CA GLU A 136 4.01 -16.86 -0.46
C GLU A 136 5.17 -16.29 0.39
N PRO A 137 4.95 -15.91 1.66
CA PRO A 137 6.04 -15.44 2.52
C PRO A 137 7.17 -16.48 2.58
N PRO A 138 8.44 -16.07 2.78
CA PRO A 138 9.55 -17.01 2.89
C PRO A 138 9.22 -18.05 3.95
N ARG A 139 9.03 -19.31 3.54
CA ARG A 139 8.78 -20.40 4.48
C ARG A 139 9.99 -20.48 5.43
N ALA A 140 9.73 -20.52 6.73
CA ALA A 140 10.76 -20.85 7.71
C ALA A 140 11.45 -22.16 7.29
N PRO A 141 12.78 -22.30 7.49
CA PRO A 141 13.48 -23.54 7.15
C PRO A 141 12.82 -24.71 7.87
N ASN A 142 12.26 -25.65 7.11
CA ASN A 142 11.64 -26.83 7.70
C ASN A 142 12.76 -27.79 8.15
N PRO A 143 12.87 -28.13 9.45
CA PRO A 143 13.96 -28.98 9.95
C PRO A 143 13.88 -30.44 9.46
N ASN A 144 12.82 -30.86 8.76
CA ASN A 144 12.60 -32.26 8.38
C ASN A 144 12.47 -32.49 6.86
N SER A 145 13.38 -31.96 6.04
CA SER A 145 13.40 -32.32 4.61
C SER A 145 14.22 -33.60 4.34
N SER A 146 13.58 -34.75 4.59
CA SER A 146 13.93 -36.01 3.92
C SER A 146 13.00 -36.20 2.73
N GLN A 147 13.58 -36.40 1.55
CA GLN A 147 12.90 -36.59 0.26
C GLN A 147 11.83 -37.71 0.30
N SER A 148 10.68 -37.51 -0.38
CA SER A 148 10.13 -38.49 -1.34
C SER A 148 8.81 -38.07 -2.01
N ASN A 149 8.82 -38.24 -3.33
CA ASN A 149 7.80 -38.75 -4.25
C ASN A 149 6.46 -38.03 -4.53
N HIS A 150 6.27 -37.80 -5.83
CA HIS A 150 5.08 -37.33 -6.53
C HIS A 150 3.77 -38.05 -6.14
N SER A 151 2.70 -37.26 -5.92
CA SER A 151 1.36 -37.58 -6.42
C SER A 151 0.52 -36.30 -6.55
N THR A 152 -0.17 -36.17 -7.68
CA THR A 152 -1.07 -35.08 -8.06
C THR A 152 -2.34 -35.10 -7.20
N ILE A 153 -2.75 -33.95 -6.63
CA ILE A 153 -4.10 -33.78 -6.06
C ILE A 153 -4.68 -32.40 -6.43
N SER A 154 -5.95 -32.45 -6.83
CA SER A 154 -6.84 -31.41 -7.35
C SER A 154 -6.87 -30.07 -6.58
N ILE A 155 -6.92 -28.98 -7.36
CA ILE A 155 -7.15 -27.62 -6.85
C ILE A 155 -8.67 -27.43 -6.69
N ALA A 156 -9.15 -27.36 -5.45
CA ALA A 156 -10.50 -26.87 -5.16
C ALA A 156 -10.49 -25.34 -5.25
N THR A 157 -11.26 -24.78 -6.18
CA THR A 157 -11.51 -23.35 -6.29
C THR A 157 -12.33 -22.88 -5.08
N ILE A 158 -11.69 -22.13 -4.18
CA ILE A 158 -12.40 -21.43 -3.09
C ILE A 158 -12.95 -20.12 -3.67
N SER A 159 -14.28 -20.05 -3.82
CA SER A 159 -14.95 -18.82 -4.24
C SER A 159 -14.80 -17.73 -3.17
N TRP A 160 -14.20 -16.61 -3.56
CA TRP A 160 -14.05 -15.42 -2.72
C TRP A 160 -15.40 -14.76 -2.44
N ASN A 161 -15.76 -14.66 -1.16
CA ASN A 161 -16.94 -13.92 -0.71
C ASN A 161 -16.50 -12.68 0.11
N PRO A 162 -16.66 -11.45 -0.40
CA PRO A 162 -16.04 -10.25 0.16
C PRO A 162 -16.58 -9.83 1.54
N ILE A 163 -17.77 -10.31 1.92
CA ILE A 163 -18.40 -9.98 3.21
C ILE A 163 -17.70 -10.71 4.38
N THR A 164 -17.23 -11.94 4.15
CA THR A 164 -16.57 -12.75 5.18
C THR A 164 -15.16 -12.26 5.49
N THR A 165 -14.48 -11.68 4.48
CA THR A 165 -13.13 -11.12 4.62
C THR A 165 -13.13 -9.85 5.47
N LEU A 166 -14.12 -8.96 5.31
CA LEU A 166 -14.25 -7.77 6.15
C LEU A 166 -14.57 -8.10 7.62
N TYR A 167 -15.40 -9.13 7.84
CA TYR A 167 -15.69 -9.61 9.20
C TYR A 167 -14.44 -10.17 9.89
N ASN A 168 -13.66 -10.99 9.19
CA ASN A 168 -12.43 -11.60 9.73
C ASN A 168 -11.32 -10.56 9.98
N MET A 169 -11.23 -9.51 9.14
CA MET A 169 -10.28 -8.40 9.32
C MET A 169 -10.57 -7.57 10.57
N LEU A 170 -11.84 -7.42 10.95
CA LEU A 170 -12.21 -6.72 12.19
C LEU A 170 -11.90 -7.53 13.45
N THR A 171 -11.97 -8.87 13.38
CA THR A 171 -11.69 -9.76 14.52
C THR A 171 -10.19 -9.99 14.77
N GLN A 172 -9.33 -10.05 13.74
CA GLN A 172 -7.88 -10.24 13.95
C GLN A 172 -7.17 -9.00 14.52
N SER A 173 -7.72 -7.80 14.31
CA SER A 173 -7.21 -6.57 14.95
C SER A 173 -7.32 -6.60 16.48
N GLN A 174 -8.21 -7.41 17.05
CA GLN A 174 -8.43 -7.50 18.50
C GLN A 174 -7.46 -8.48 19.20
N SER A 175 -6.84 -9.43 18.47
CA SER A 175 -5.91 -10.40 19.09
C SER A 175 -4.48 -9.90 19.18
N LEU A 176 -4.10 -8.86 18.41
CA LEU A 176 -2.74 -8.33 18.35
C LEU A 176 -2.49 -7.13 19.31
N THR A 177 -3.46 -6.77 20.15
CA THR A 177 -3.34 -5.67 21.14
C THR A 177 -3.32 -6.14 22.59
N LYS A 178 -3.12 -7.44 22.84
CA LYS A 178 -2.74 -7.97 24.15
C LYS A 178 -1.33 -8.55 24.10
N GLN A 179 -0.33 -7.67 24.07
CA GLN A 179 1.00 -7.89 24.64
C GLN A 179 1.71 -6.55 24.77
#